data_AF-A0A182P1C6-F1
#
_entry.id   AF-A0A182P1C6-F1
#
_cell.length_a   1.000
_cell.length_b   1.000
_cell.length_c   1.000
_cell.angle_alpha   90.00
_cell.angle_beta   90.00
_cell.angle_gamma   90.00
#
_symmetry.space_group_name_H-M   'P 1'
#
loop_
_entity.id
_entity.type
_entity.pdbx_description
1 polymer ?
#
loop_
_entity_poly.entity_id
_entity_poly.type
_entity_poly.pdbx_seq_one_letter_code
_entity_poly.pdbx_strand_id
1 'polypeptide(L)'
;MGDLQIADGDSNQSLITIYHQNDELSNAEIGQVRSTSNNVHETFEWDESINQTARSFFEINRNTGRITMRNGTPPGVYELRFLASSSGTIFKMLKIKVKKILKKDIERSASIQLHNVTREQFLTKTPGRDTSPEDRLRESIANTLNIGQENVNIFSIQPAEKHLIVRYFVSDSFDSNYLPEFLNAMLKSRVRQLEQDVGLPVRMVEIDECGQLNCDENHYCNPDCGAYTPEVKTHQIVTHPRTAKR
;
A
#
# COMPACT_ATOMS: atom_id res chain seq x y z
N MET A 1 -1.06 -16.71 -0.92
CA MET A 1 -1.29 -16.26 -2.31
C MET A 1 -1.66 -14.80 -2.18
N GLY A 2 -0.75 -13.88 -2.49
CA GLY A 2 -0.95 -12.46 -2.23
C GLY A 2 -1.93 -11.87 -3.22
N ASP A 3 -2.99 -11.23 -2.71
CA ASP A 3 -4.06 -10.67 -3.50
C ASP A 3 -3.64 -9.41 -4.28
N LEU A 4 -4.06 -9.45 -5.54
CA LEU A 4 -4.05 -8.44 -6.60
C LEU A 4 -4.19 -6.99 -6.10
N GLN A 5 -3.45 -6.07 -6.72
CA GLN A 5 -3.83 -4.65 -6.73
C GLN A 5 -4.00 -4.14 -8.15
N ILE A 6 -5.06 -3.38 -8.37
CA ILE A 6 -5.40 -2.74 -9.63
C ILE A 6 -4.72 -1.37 -9.62
N ALA A 7 -3.85 -1.12 -10.60
CA ALA A 7 -3.34 0.22 -10.84
C ALA A 7 -4.40 0.95 -11.65
N ASP A 8 -4.94 2.06 -11.13
CA ASP A 8 -5.82 2.92 -11.91
C ASP A 8 -4.99 3.64 -12.99
N GLY A 9 -4.88 2.96 -14.13
CA GLY A 9 -4.12 3.39 -15.29
C GLY A 9 -4.90 4.34 -16.21
N ASP A 10 -5.89 5.09 -15.70
CA ASP A 10 -6.60 6.06 -16.53
C ASP A 10 -6.11 7.50 -16.38
N SER A 11 -5.30 7.79 -15.35
CA SER A 11 -4.66 9.09 -15.22
C SER A 11 -3.17 9.00 -15.52
N ASN A 12 -2.70 9.90 -16.37
CA ASN A 12 -1.30 10.09 -16.77
C ASN A 12 -0.35 10.48 -15.59
N GLN A 13 -0.72 10.21 -14.33
CA GLN A 13 -0.07 10.72 -13.11
C GLN A 13 -0.08 9.73 -11.92
N SER A 14 -0.46 8.47 -12.12
CA SER A 14 -0.52 7.49 -11.03
C SER A 14 0.87 7.17 -10.46
N LEU A 15 1.21 7.76 -9.29
CA LEU A 15 2.41 7.42 -8.51
C LEU A 15 2.07 6.35 -7.47
N ILE A 16 2.62 5.16 -7.66
CA ILE A 16 2.47 4.02 -6.75
C ILE A 16 3.70 3.87 -5.87
N THR A 17 3.57 3.92 -4.54
CA THR A 17 4.70 3.63 -3.64
C THR A 17 4.67 2.18 -3.21
N ILE A 18 5.79 1.48 -3.34
CA ILE A 18 5.97 0.08 -2.95
C ILE A 18 7.06 0.01 -1.90
N TYR A 19 6.78 -0.63 -0.77
CA TYR A 19 7.77 -0.91 0.26
C TYR A 19 8.31 -2.33 0.09
N HIS A 20 9.64 -2.45 0.03
CA HIS A 20 10.34 -3.73 -0.12
C HIS A 20 11.37 -3.90 1.00
N GLN A 21 11.36 -5.06 1.64
CA GLN A 21 12.34 -5.46 2.66
C GLN A 21 13.44 -6.28 1.98
N ASN A 22 14.70 -5.96 2.26
CA ASN A 22 15.83 -6.36 1.40
C ASN A 22 16.29 -7.82 1.49
N ASP A 23 15.70 -8.68 2.32
CA ASP A 23 16.40 -9.92 2.71
C ASP A 23 15.66 -11.22 2.37
N GLU A 24 14.40 -11.16 1.98
CA GLU A 24 13.66 -12.30 1.45
C GLU A 24 12.64 -11.76 0.46
N LEU A 25 12.58 -12.30 -0.77
CA LEU A 25 11.36 -12.41 -1.58
C LEU A 25 11.59 -12.87 -3.03
N SER A 26 10.57 -13.54 -3.55
CA SER A 26 10.33 -13.86 -4.95
C SER A 26 9.82 -12.64 -5.74
N ASN A 27 9.66 -12.79 -7.06
CA ASN A 27 8.90 -11.84 -7.88
C ASN A 27 7.52 -11.52 -7.27
N ALA A 28 7.05 -10.30 -7.53
CA ALA A 28 6.00 -9.62 -6.78
C ALA A 28 4.93 -9.07 -7.73
N GLU A 29 3.67 -9.49 -7.65
CA GLU A 29 2.59 -8.87 -8.44
C GLU A 29 2.12 -7.57 -7.78
N ILE A 30 2.29 -6.45 -8.47
CA ILE A 30 2.17 -5.10 -7.89
C ILE A 30 1.05 -4.26 -8.53
N GLY A 31 0.34 -4.80 -9.50
CA GLY A 31 -0.53 -3.96 -10.32
C GLY A 31 -1.27 -4.76 -11.38
N GLN A 32 -2.31 -4.15 -11.91
CA GLN A 32 -2.92 -4.55 -13.18
C GLN A 32 -3.32 -3.30 -13.95
N VAL A 33 -2.97 -3.23 -15.22
CA VAL A 33 -3.47 -2.18 -16.13
C VAL A 33 -4.94 -2.44 -16.40
N ARG A 34 -5.79 -1.45 -16.11
CA ARG A 34 -7.24 -1.58 -16.36
C ARG A 34 -7.51 -1.68 -17.86
N SER A 35 -8.35 -2.64 -18.21
CA SER A 35 -8.82 -2.80 -19.59
C SER A 35 -9.67 -1.61 -20.01
N THR A 36 -9.47 -1.14 -21.24
CA THR A 36 -10.20 -0.01 -21.82
C THR A 36 -11.45 -0.44 -22.60
N SER A 37 -11.58 -1.73 -22.87
CA SER A 37 -12.69 -2.29 -23.65
C SER A 37 -13.44 -3.34 -22.84
N ASN A 38 -14.75 -3.44 -23.04
CA ASN A 38 -15.54 -4.57 -22.50
C ASN A 38 -15.30 -5.88 -23.28
N ASN A 39 -14.34 -5.89 -24.23
CA ASN A 39 -14.04 -7.02 -25.09
C ASN A 39 -12.91 -7.85 -24.48
N VAL A 40 -13.02 -9.17 -24.58
CA VAL A 40 -12.19 -10.17 -23.88
C VAL A 40 -10.77 -10.35 -24.50
N HIS A 41 -10.36 -9.50 -25.44
CA HIS A 41 -9.12 -9.65 -26.20
C HIS A 41 -8.28 -8.37 -26.24
N GLU A 42 -8.10 -7.71 -25.10
CA GLU A 42 -7.08 -6.65 -24.98
C GLU A 42 -5.72 -7.27 -24.65
N THR A 43 -4.70 -6.84 -25.37
CA THR A 43 -3.31 -7.25 -25.15
C THR A 43 -2.49 -6.09 -24.59
N PHE A 44 -1.55 -6.41 -23.71
CA PHE A 44 -0.71 -5.44 -23.02
C PHE A 44 0.75 -5.68 -23.34
N GLU A 45 1.39 -4.71 -23.97
CA GLU A 45 2.79 -4.83 -24.40
C GLU A 45 3.60 -3.62 -23.95
N TRP A 46 4.91 -3.78 -23.82
CA TRP A 46 5.76 -2.64 -23.50
C TRP A 46 5.84 -1.67 -24.68
N ASP A 47 5.85 -0.37 -24.37
CA ASP A 47 6.13 0.64 -25.38
C ASP A 47 7.61 0.57 -25.82
N GLU A 48 7.86 0.02 -27.02
CA GLU A 48 9.19 -0.15 -27.64
C GLU A 48 9.88 1.15 -28.03
N SER A 49 9.16 2.27 -28.09
CA SER A 49 9.75 3.57 -28.43
C SER A 49 10.66 4.13 -27.35
N ILE A 50 10.73 3.48 -26.18
CA ILE A 50 11.47 3.96 -25.01
C ILE A 50 12.38 2.86 -24.49
N ASN A 51 13.67 3.17 -24.42
CA ASN A 51 14.63 2.33 -23.71
C ASN A 51 14.35 2.42 -22.20
N GLN A 52 13.60 1.44 -21.69
CA GLN A 52 13.18 1.40 -20.30
C GLN A 52 14.03 0.40 -19.53
N THR A 53 15.01 0.90 -18.77
CA THR A 53 15.71 0.15 -17.69
C THR A 53 14.70 -0.58 -16.79
N ALA A 54 13.50 -0.01 -16.62
CA ALA A 54 12.38 -0.62 -15.90
C ALA A 54 11.98 -2.02 -16.41
N ARG A 55 12.18 -2.35 -17.69
CA ARG A 55 11.91 -3.71 -18.22
C ARG A 55 12.78 -4.80 -17.57
N SER A 56 13.93 -4.41 -17.03
CA SER A 56 14.82 -5.33 -16.29
C SER A 56 14.33 -5.59 -14.87
N PHE A 57 13.38 -4.79 -14.37
CA PHE A 57 12.88 -4.83 -12.99
C PHE A 57 11.37 -5.09 -12.91
N PHE A 58 10.65 -5.00 -14.03
CA PHE A 58 9.21 -5.21 -14.08
C PHE A 58 8.84 -6.06 -15.29
N GLU A 59 7.77 -6.84 -15.15
CA GLU A 59 7.13 -7.62 -16.19
C GLU A 59 5.66 -7.20 -16.29
N ILE A 60 5.08 -7.31 -17.49
CA ILE A 60 3.63 -7.22 -17.68
C ILE A 60 3.15 -8.49 -18.35
N ASN A 61 2.08 -9.08 -17.81
CA ASN A 61 1.43 -10.23 -18.40
C ASN A 61 0.58 -9.75 -19.59
N ARG A 62 0.93 -10.22 -20.79
CA ARG A 62 0.33 -9.77 -22.05
C ARG A 62 -1.19 -9.89 -22.12
N ASN A 63 -1.77 -10.91 -21.47
CA ASN A 63 -3.18 -11.25 -21.62
C ASN A 63 -4.05 -10.66 -20.50
N THR A 64 -3.43 -10.33 -19.37
CA THR A 64 -4.16 -9.87 -18.18
C THR A 64 -3.82 -8.44 -17.80
N GLY A 65 -2.71 -7.88 -18.29
CA GLY A 65 -2.22 -6.57 -17.89
C GLY A 65 -1.64 -6.54 -16.48
N ARG A 66 -1.48 -7.70 -15.81
CA ARG A 66 -0.86 -7.79 -14.48
C ARG A 66 0.61 -7.41 -14.53
N ILE A 67 1.06 -6.57 -13.60
CA ILE A 67 2.42 -6.06 -13.51
C ILE A 67 3.13 -6.78 -12.37
N THR A 68 4.29 -7.35 -12.66
CA THR A 68 5.12 -8.05 -11.68
C THR A 68 6.46 -7.31 -11.51
N MET A 69 6.76 -6.84 -10.30
CA MET A 69 8.08 -6.37 -9.91
C MET A 69 9.00 -7.58 -9.66
N ARG A 70 10.19 -7.56 -10.25
CA ARG A 70 11.17 -8.62 -10.08
C ARG A 70 11.88 -8.48 -8.74
N ASN A 71 12.34 -9.62 -8.21
CA ASN A 71 13.24 -9.61 -7.07
C ASN A 71 14.52 -8.78 -7.38
N GLY A 72 15.06 -8.11 -6.36
CA GLY A 72 16.26 -7.29 -6.49
C GLY A 72 16.02 -5.93 -7.14
N THR A 73 14.77 -5.52 -7.36
CA THR A 73 14.46 -4.18 -7.86
C THR A 73 14.94 -3.12 -6.87
N PRO A 74 15.91 -2.25 -7.24
CA PRO A 74 16.46 -1.30 -6.28
C PRO A 74 15.45 -0.20 -5.93
N PRO A 75 15.58 0.45 -4.76
CA PRO A 75 14.80 1.65 -4.45
C PRO A 75 15.00 2.72 -5.50
N GLY A 76 13.92 3.39 -5.91
CA GLY A 76 13.95 4.35 -7.01
C GLY A 76 12.58 4.71 -7.53
N VAL A 77 12.54 5.62 -8.49
CA VAL A 77 11.31 5.95 -9.23
C VAL A 77 11.44 5.40 -10.65
N TYR A 78 10.48 4.57 -11.03
CA TYR A 78 10.39 3.90 -12.31
C TYR A 78 9.17 4.41 -13.05
N GLU A 79 9.34 4.70 -14.33
CA GLU A 79 8.22 4.99 -15.22
C GLU A 79 8.01 3.78 -16.12
N LEU A 80 6.83 3.17 -16.02
CA LEU A 80 6.43 2.04 -16.84
C LEU A 80 5.49 2.56 -17.93
N ARG A 81 5.80 2.24 -19.20
CA ARG A 81 4.90 2.55 -20.33
C ARG A 81 4.49 1.31 -21.09
N PHE A 82 3.19 1.17 -21.26
CA PHE A 82 2.54 0.05 -21.91
C PHE A 82 1.61 0.50 -23.03
N LEU A 83 1.42 -0.36 -24.01
CA LEU A 83 0.44 -0.28 -25.07
C LEU A 83 -0.68 -1.26 -24.74
N ALA A 84 -1.91 -0.75 -24.65
CA ALA A 84 -3.11 -1.57 -24.51
C ALA A 84 -3.81 -1.61 -25.89
N SER A 85 -3.90 -2.80 -26.48
CA SER A 85 -4.39 -2.97 -27.85
C SER A 85 -5.59 -3.93 -27.89
N SER A 86 -6.73 -3.42 -28.35
CA SER A 86 -7.94 -4.20 -28.67
C SER A 86 -8.36 -3.95 -30.13
N SER A 87 -9.27 -3.00 -30.38
CA SER A 87 -9.60 -2.49 -31.73
C SER A 87 -8.76 -1.26 -32.15
N GLY A 88 -7.97 -0.72 -31.22
CA GLY A 88 -7.01 0.35 -31.41
C GLY A 88 -5.97 0.32 -30.29
N THR A 89 -4.87 1.05 -30.45
CA THR A 89 -3.76 1.08 -29.50
C THR A 89 -3.82 2.34 -28.63
N ILE A 90 -3.85 2.14 -27.31
CA ILE A 90 -3.87 3.21 -26.31
C ILE A 90 -2.60 3.15 -25.47
N PHE A 91 -1.97 4.31 -25.24
CA PHE A 91 -0.81 4.44 -24.37
C PHE A 91 -1.23 4.51 -22.90
N LYS A 92 -0.53 3.77 -22.05
CA LYS A 92 -0.72 3.73 -20.60
C LYS A 92 0.62 3.98 -19.91
N MET A 93 0.65 4.94 -18.98
CA MET A 93 1.86 5.31 -18.22
C MET A 93 1.61 5.16 -16.72
N LEU A 94 2.56 4.55 -16.03
CA LEU A 94 2.53 4.37 -14.58
C LEU A 94 3.86 4.82 -13.96
N LYS A 95 3.81 5.57 -12.87
CA LYS A 95 5.00 5.89 -12.08
C LYS A 95 5.02 5.05 -10.81
N ILE A 96 6.13 4.37 -10.54
CA ILE A 96 6.31 3.51 -9.37
C ILE A 96 7.48 4.03 -8.57
N LYS A 97 7.28 4.30 -7.29
CA LYS A 97 8.32 4.61 -6.32
C LYS A 97 8.57 3.39 -5.45
N VAL A 98 9.68 2.70 -5.68
CA VAL A 98 10.14 1.63 -4.81
C VAL A 98 10.91 2.26 -3.64
N LYS A 99 10.48 1.97 -2.42
CA LYS A 99 11.15 2.36 -1.18
C LYS A 99 11.62 1.12 -0.45
N LYS A 100 12.79 1.23 0.19
CA LYS A 100 13.21 0.24 1.17
C LYS A 100 12.41 0.44 2.46
N ILE A 101 11.96 -0.65 3.06
CA ILE A 101 11.49 -0.67 4.45
C ILE A 101 12.46 -1.48 5.30
N LEU A 102 12.83 -0.95 6.45
CA LEU A 102 13.72 -1.61 7.39
C LEU A 102 12.93 -2.38 8.43
N LYS A 103 13.52 -3.44 8.99
CA LYS A 103 12.92 -4.19 10.10
C LYS A 103 12.50 -3.26 11.26
N LYS A 104 13.33 -2.26 11.58
CA LYS A 104 13.03 -1.22 12.59
C LYS A 104 11.75 -0.41 12.28
N ASP A 105 11.42 -0.21 11.00
CA ASP A 105 10.24 0.56 10.58
C ASP A 105 8.98 -0.29 10.74
N ILE A 106 9.09 -1.60 10.48
CA ILE A 106 8.04 -2.59 10.68
C ILE A 106 7.76 -2.75 12.18
N GLU A 107 8.79 -2.88 13.00
CA GLU A 107 8.67 -3.02 14.46
C GLU A 107 8.09 -1.76 15.12
N ARG A 108 8.37 -0.57 14.56
CA ARG A 108 7.85 0.71 15.06
C ARG A 108 6.57 1.16 14.36
N SER A 109 5.88 0.23 13.69
CA SER A 109 4.62 0.55 13.01
C SER A 109 3.43 0.55 13.96
N ALA A 110 2.48 1.43 13.68
CA ALA A 110 1.14 1.44 14.27
C ALA A 110 0.13 0.85 13.29
N SER A 111 -1.03 0.41 13.81
CA SER A 111 -2.08 -0.23 13.01
C SER A 111 -3.47 0.33 13.29
N ILE A 112 -4.30 0.35 12.25
CA ILE A 112 -5.70 0.81 12.29
C ILE A 112 -6.54 -0.25 11.58
N GLN A 113 -7.64 -0.66 12.20
CA GLN A 113 -8.64 -1.52 11.59
C GLN A 113 -9.89 -0.70 11.23
N LEU A 114 -10.23 -0.69 9.95
CA LEU A 114 -11.44 -0.03 9.44
C LEU A 114 -12.60 -1.03 9.36
N HIS A 115 -13.81 -0.58 9.68
CA HIS A 115 -15.00 -1.43 9.71
C HIS A 115 -15.77 -1.43 8.39
N ASN A 116 -15.99 -2.59 7.79
CA ASN A 116 -16.78 -2.75 6.56
C ASN A 116 -16.27 -1.88 5.40
N VAL A 117 -14.94 -1.79 5.27
CA VAL A 117 -14.24 -1.01 4.23
C VAL A 117 -13.49 -1.97 3.33
N THR A 118 -13.65 -1.83 2.01
CA THR A 118 -12.81 -2.55 1.04
C THR A 118 -11.53 -1.79 0.74
N ARG A 119 -10.53 -2.50 0.22
CA ARG A 119 -9.26 -1.89 -0.21
C ARG A 119 -9.48 -0.81 -1.27
N GLU A 120 -10.35 -1.08 -2.23
CA GLU A 120 -10.67 -0.18 -3.34
C GLU A 120 -11.32 1.10 -2.82
N GLN A 121 -12.26 0.98 -1.88
CA GLN A 121 -12.88 2.13 -1.23
C GLN A 121 -11.86 3.00 -0.50
N PHE A 122 -10.87 2.39 0.17
CA PHE A 122 -9.84 3.10 0.90
C PHE A 122 -8.85 3.84 -0.01
N LEU A 123 -8.53 3.25 -1.15
CA LEU A 123 -7.51 3.75 -2.07
C LEU A 123 -8.03 4.68 -3.17
N THR A 124 -9.32 4.60 -3.51
CA THR A 124 -9.92 5.39 -4.58
C THR A 124 -10.43 6.74 -4.07
N LYS A 125 -10.39 7.78 -4.91
CA LYS A 125 -11.01 9.07 -4.60
C LYS A 125 -12.49 8.90 -4.27
N THR A 126 -12.91 9.52 -3.18
CA THR A 126 -14.33 9.54 -2.81
C THR A 126 -15.09 10.46 -3.77
N PRO A 127 -16.26 10.07 -4.32
CA PRO A 127 -17.07 10.97 -5.14
C PRO A 127 -17.32 12.31 -4.45
N GLY A 128 -17.03 13.42 -5.15
CA GLY A 128 -17.14 14.77 -4.59
C GLY A 128 -15.98 15.22 -3.71
N ARG A 129 -14.90 14.44 -3.59
CA ARG A 129 -13.64 14.84 -2.94
C ARG A 129 -12.47 14.63 -3.89
N ASP A 130 -11.45 15.48 -3.79
CA ASP A 130 -10.24 15.38 -4.62
C ASP A 130 -9.22 14.35 -4.11
N THR A 131 -9.45 13.79 -2.92
CA THR A 131 -8.54 12.89 -2.20
C THR A 131 -9.16 11.52 -1.94
N SER A 132 -8.32 10.50 -1.85
CA SER A 132 -8.72 9.18 -1.34
C SER A 132 -8.83 9.20 0.20
N PRO A 133 -9.55 8.25 0.83
CA PRO A 133 -9.47 8.06 2.27
C PRO A 133 -8.06 7.81 2.78
N GLU A 134 -7.22 7.14 1.98
CA GLU A 134 -5.82 6.88 2.30
C GLU A 134 -4.98 8.18 2.36
N ASP A 135 -5.20 9.13 1.45
CA ASP A 135 -4.58 10.46 1.49
C ASP A 135 -4.99 11.21 2.76
N ARG A 136 -6.29 11.18 3.08
CA ARG A 136 -6.85 11.84 4.27
C ARG A 136 -6.38 11.20 5.56
N LEU A 137 -6.15 9.89 5.58
CA LEU A 137 -5.55 9.22 6.73
C LEU A 137 -4.15 9.74 6.99
N ARG A 138 -3.31 9.86 5.93
CA ARG A 138 -1.98 10.47 6.09
C ARG A 138 -2.06 11.90 6.59
N GLU A 139 -2.98 12.69 6.03
CA GLU A 139 -3.18 14.08 6.41
C GLU A 139 -3.62 14.21 7.89
N SER A 140 -4.58 13.38 8.34
CA SER A 140 -5.05 13.37 9.72
C SER A 140 -3.94 12.99 10.71
N ILE A 141 -3.13 11.97 10.39
CA ILE A 141 -1.96 11.58 11.19
C ILE A 141 -0.93 12.71 11.22
N ALA A 142 -0.62 13.29 10.07
CA ALA A 142 0.37 14.36 9.94
C ALA A 142 -0.05 15.62 10.73
N ASN A 143 -1.32 16.02 10.63
CA ASN A 143 -1.88 17.14 11.39
C ASN A 143 -1.88 16.86 12.89
N THR A 144 -2.17 15.62 13.30
CA THR A 144 -2.14 15.22 14.72
C THR A 144 -0.73 15.32 15.32
N LEU A 145 0.30 15.03 14.52
CA LEU A 145 1.70 15.06 14.94
C LEU A 145 2.42 16.39 14.61
N ASN A 146 1.75 17.30 13.90
CA ASN A 146 2.32 18.54 13.38
C ASN A 146 3.59 18.31 12.53
N ILE A 147 3.50 17.38 11.59
CA ILE A 147 4.58 17.01 10.64
C ILE A 147 4.09 17.09 9.20
N GLY A 148 5.00 17.01 8.23
CA GLY A 148 4.63 16.87 6.82
C GLY A 148 3.99 15.52 6.48
N GLN A 149 3.00 15.52 5.60
CA GLN A 149 2.28 14.31 5.15
C GLN A 149 3.22 13.27 4.51
N GLU A 150 4.32 13.73 3.90
CA GLU A 150 5.36 12.90 3.29
C GLU A 150 6.10 12.00 4.29
N ASN A 151 6.02 12.31 5.58
CA ASN A 151 6.62 11.58 6.68
C ASN A 151 5.73 10.43 7.19
N VAL A 152 4.46 10.38 6.78
CA VAL A 152 3.53 9.30 7.12
C VAL A 152 3.60 8.19 6.06
N ASN A 153 4.23 7.08 6.41
CA ASN A 153 4.46 5.95 5.52
C ASN A 153 3.45 4.83 5.81
N ILE A 154 2.32 4.86 5.11
CA ILE A 154 1.41 3.71 5.03
C ILE A 154 2.11 2.67 4.16
N PHE A 155 2.55 1.59 4.79
CA PHE A 155 3.28 0.52 4.12
C PHE A 155 2.50 -0.77 4.10
N SER A 156 1.38 -0.91 4.83
CA SER A 156 0.49 -2.08 4.74
C SER A 156 -0.99 -1.76 4.68
N ILE A 157 -1.70 -2.45 3.79
CA ILE A 157 -3.16 -2.38 3.59
C ILE A 157 -3.63 -3.81 3.27
N GLN A 158 -4.23 -4.47 4.26
CA GLN A 158 -4.58 -5.89 4.22
C GLN A 158 -6.09 -6.06 4.45
N PRO A 159 -6.82 -6.64 3.48
CA PRO A 159 -8.20 -7.08 3.70
C PRO A 159 -8.25 -8.19 4.76
N ALA A 160 -9.22 -8.11 5.67
CA ALA A 160 -9.45 -9.09 6.73
C ALA A 160 -10.95 -9.28 6.94
N GLU A 161 -11.55 -10.26 6.26
CA GLU A 161 -13.01 -10.51 6.22
C GLU A 161 -13.82 -9.24 5.91
N LYS A 162 -14.46 -8.64 6.93
CA LYS A 162 -15.25 -7.40 6.86
C LYS A 162 -14.45 -6.16 7.30
N HIS A 163 -13.13 -6.25 7.34
CA HIS A 163 -12.25 -5.19 7.81
C HIS A 163 -11.12 -4.91 6.84
N LEU A 164 -10.55 -3.72 6.98
CA LEU A 164 -9.29 -3.37 6.34
C LEU A 164 -8.28 -3.01 7.42
N ILE A 165 -7.16 -3.72 7.46
CA ILE A 165 -6.06 -3.46 8.37
C ILE A 165 -5.03 -2.60 7.66
N VAL A 166 -4.75 -1.43 8.22
CA VAL A 166 -3.76 -0.48 7.69
C VAL A 166 -2.61 -0.38 8.68
N ARG A 167 -1.37 -0.63 8.23
CA ARG A 167 -0.16 -0.39 9.03
C ARG A 167 0.65 0.75 8.46
N TYR A 168 1.16 1.59 9.35
CA TYR A 168 1.93 2.76 9.00
C TYR A 168 3.05 3.01 10.01
N PHE A 169 4.09 3.70 9.58
CA PHE A 169 5.11 4.27 10.47
C PHE A 169 5.32 5.73 10.10
N VAL A 170 5.87 6.48 11.03
CA VAL A 170 6.20 7.89 10.83
C VAL A 170 7.71 8.04 10.86
N SER A 171 8.27 8.48 9.74
CA SER A 171 9.68 8.83 9.64
C SER A 171 9.90 10.22 10.18
N ASP A 172 10.93 10.41 11.00
CA ASP A 172 11.42 11.74 11.35
C ASP A 172 12.64 12.08 10.49
N SER A 173 12.85 13.37 10.24
CA SER A 173 14.06 13.98 9.69
C SER A 173 15.36 13.55 10.38
N PHE A 174 15.30 13.10 11.63
CA PHE A 174 16.44 12.56 12.38
C PHE A 174 16.57 11.03 12.34
N ASP A 175 15.81 10.34 11.47
CA ASP A 175 15.76 8.88 11.35
C ASP A 175 15.34 8.16 12.66
N SER A 176 14.76 8.94 13.59
CA SER A 176 14.09 8.49 14.79
C SER A 176 12.62 8.24 14.50
N ASN A 177 12.26 6.99 14.23
CA ASN A 177 10.85 6.63 14.10
C ASN A 177 10.14 6.80 15.46
N TYR A 178 8.94 7.38 15.42
CA TYR A 178 8.05 7.43 16.56
C TYR A 178 7.82 6.02 17.13
N LEU A 179 7.66 5.93 18.44
CA LEU A 179 7.31 4.68 19.09
C LEU A 179 5.84 4.31 18.77
N PRO A 180 5.55 3.02 18.53
CA PRO A 180 4.20 2.60 18.18
C PRO A 180 3.19 2.91 19.30
N GLU A 181 3.59 2.83 20.58
CA GLU A 181 2.75 3.15 21.72
C GLU A 181 2.28 4.62 21.70
N PHE A 182 3.18 5.53 21.33
CA PHE A 182 2.85 6.95 21.20
C PHE A 182 1.89 7.19 20.03
N LEU A 183 2.16 6.60 18.85
CA LEU A 183 1.30 6.71 17.68
C LEU A 183 -0.11 6.17 17.97
N ASN A 184 -0.19 5.00 18.60
CA ASN A 184 -1.42 4.35 19.00
C ASN A 184 -2.19 5.20 20.01
N ALA A 185 -1.54 5.70 21.06
CA ALA A 185 -2.17 6.56 22.07
C ALA A 185 -2.74 7.85 21.47
N MET A 186 -1.99 8.50 20.58
CA MET A 186 -2.42 9.73 19.91
C MET A 186 -3.68 9.51 19.07
N LEU A 187 -3.73 8.48 18.24
CA LEU A 187 -4.91 8.17 17.45
C LEU A 187 -6.09 7.69 18.29
N LYS A 188 -5.85 6.85 19.32
CA LYS A 188 -6.89 6.39 20.25
C LYS A 188 -7.59 7.55 20.95
N SER A 189 -6.85 8.59 21.32
CA SER A 189 -7.42 9.78 21.96
C SER A 189 -8.32 10.62 21.04
N ARG A 190 -8.25 10.39 19.71
CA ARG A 190 -8.89 11.22 18.68
C ARG A 190 -9.68 10.42 17.64
N VAL A 191 -10.14 9.21 17.96
CA VAL A 191 -10.81 8.32 16.99
C VAL A 191 -11.98 9.00 16.26
N ARG A 192 -12.82 9.77 16.97
CA ARG A 192 -13.94 10.48 16.32
C ARG A 192 -13.48 11.49 15.28
N GLN A 193 -12.39 12.22 15.57
CA GLN A 193 -11.82 13.17 14.62
C GLN A 193 -11.18 12.43 13.44
N LEU A 194 -10.46 11.34 13.71
CA LEU A 194 -9.90 10.46 12.68
C LEU A 194 -10.99 9.93 11.72
N GLU A 195 -12.11 9.45 12.25
CA GLU A 195 -13.25 8.99 11.43
C GLU A 195 -13.85 10.11 10.58
N GLN A 196 -13.95 11.33 11.12
CA GLN A 196 -14.46 12.49 10.40
C GLN A 196 -13.50 12.92 9.27
N ASP A 197 -12.21 13.01 9.56
CA ASP A 197 -11.18 13.40 8.61
C ASP A 197 -11.09 12.39 7.47
N VAL A 198 -10.98 11.10 7.80
CA VAL A 198 -10.85 10.01 6.82
C VAL A 198 -12.17 9.78 6.08
N GLY A 199 -13.29 9.95 6.76
CA GLY A 199 -14.63 9.63 6.25
C GLY A 199 -14.92 8.13 6.21
N LEU A 200 -14.26 7.34 7.06
CA LEU A 200 -14.43 5.90 7.18
C LEU A 200 -14.51 5.51 8.66
N PRO A 201 -15.32 4.48 9.01
CA PRO A 201 -15.47 4.03 10.39
C PRO A 201 -14.23 3.26 10.86
N VAL A 202 -13.75 3.61 12.06
CA VAL A 202 -12.59 2.99 12.70
C VAL A 202 -13.09 2.00 13.76
N ARG A 203 -12.78 0.72 13.57
CA ARG A 203 -13.11 -0.32 14.55
C ARG A 203 -12.17 -0.29 15.74
N MET A 204 -10.87 -0.24 15.48
CA MET A 204 -9.83 -0.22 16.50
C MET A 204 -8.55 0.42 15.98
N VAL A 205 -7.84 1.07 16.89
CA VAL A 205 -6.45 1.50 16.72
C VAL A 205 -5.62 0.58 17.62
N GLU A 206 -4.45 0.15 17.15
CA GLU A 206 -3.62 -0.88 17.77
C GLU A 206 -4.30 -2.26 17.76
N ILE A 207 -4.03 -3.00 16.69
CA ILE A 207 -4.39 -4.41 16.58
C ILE A 207 -3.31 -5.22 17.30
N ASP A 208 -3.71 -5.89 18.38
CA ASP A 208 -2.94 -7.00 18.91
C ASP A 208 -3.17 -8.22 18.01
N GLU A 209 -2.25 -8.43 17.06
CA GLU A 209 -2.27 -9.58 16.15
C GLU A 209 -2.13 -10.92 16.91
N CYS A 210 -1.63 -10.90 18.16
CA CYS A 210 -1.52 -12.10 19.00
C CYS A 210 -2.83 -12.42 19.75
N GLY A 211 -3.63 -11.40 20.09
CA GLY A 211 -4.89 -11.56 20.83
C GLY A 211 -6.05 -12.20 20.05
N GLN A 212 -5.90 -12.39 18.72
CA GLN A 212 -6.89 -13.08 17.87
C GLN A 212 -6.62 -14.59 17.70
N LEU A 213 -5.51 -15.11 18.22
CA LEU A 213 -5.30 -16.55 18.35
C LEU A 213 -5.93 -17.01 19.65
N ASN A 214 -7.03 -17.77 19.55
CA ASN A 214 -7.78 -18.33 20.69
C ASN A 214 -6.82 -18.96 21.73
N CYS A 215 -6.59 -18.23 22.82
CA CYS A 215 -5.96 -18.78 24.02
C CYS A 215 -7.05 -19.46 24.83
N ASP A 216 -7.47 -20.66 24.42
CA ASP A 216 -8.42 -21.46 25.19
C ASP A 216 -7.74 -22.13 26.41
N GLU A 217 -8.57 -22.37 27.43
CA GLU A 217 -8.35 -22.46 28.90
C GLU A 217 -7.22 -23.33 29.49
N ASN A 218 -6.21 -23.83 28.77
CA ASN A 218 -5.18 -24.67 29.39
C ASN A 218 -3.75 -24.55 28.86
N HIS A 219 -3.41 -23.45 28.19
CA HIS A 219 -2.01 -23.14 27.88
C HIS A 219 -1.64 -21.76 28.40
N TYR A 220 -0.82 -21.75 29.44
CA TYR A 220 0.00 -20.60 29.81
C TYR A 220 0.60 -20.01 28.53
N CYS A 221 0.49 -18.68 28.35
CA CYS A 221 1.22 -17.97 27.31
C CYS A 221 2.70 -18.36 27.42
N ASN A 222 3.15 -19.23 26.53
CA ASN A 222 4.49 -19.77 26.61
C ASN A 222 5.47 -18.62 26.33
N PRO A 223 6.44 -18.32 27.22
CA PRO A 223 7.52 -17.40 26.89
C PRO A 223 8.37 -17.88 25.69
N ASP A 224 8.24 -19.15 25.28
CA ASP A 224 8.77 -19.67 24.01
C ASP A 224 7.89 -19.37 22.78
N CYS A 225 6.89 -18.48 22.88
CA CYS A 225 6.55 -17.60 21.76
C CYS A 225 7.75 -16.69 21.52
N GLY A 226 8.87 -17.30 21.10
CA GLY A 226 10.07 -16.61 20.69
C GLY A 226 9.64 -15.54 19.72
N ALA A 227 10.10 -14.31 19.99
CA ALA A 227 9.87 -13.10 19.23
C ALA A 227 9.16 -13.44 17.92
N TYR A 228 7.83 -13.30 17.89
CA TYR A 228 7.08 -13.44 16.65
C TYR A 228 7.64 -12.34 15.75
N THR A 229 8.72 -12.65 15.04
CA THR A 229 9.12 -11.94 13.86
C THR A 229 7.91 -12.16 12.99
N PRO A 230 7.09 -11.12 12.72
CA PRO A 230 5.98 -11.30 11.81
C PRO A 230 6.60 -11.99 10.61
N GLU A 231 6.14 -13.21 10.31
CA GLU A 231 6.47 -13.82 9.05
C GLU A 231 5.71 -12.93 8.07
N VAL A 232 6.38 -11.85 7.67
CA VAL A 232 5.92 -10.94 6.64
C VAL A 232 6.02 -11.80 5.39
N LYS A 233 5.03 -12.69 5.20
CA LYS A 233 4.59 -13.02 3.86
C LYS A 233 4.38 -11.67 3.25
N THR A 234 5.29 -11.26 2.38
CA THR A 234 5.39 -9.88 2.00
C THR A 234 4.25 -9.62 1.04
N HIS A 235 3.12 -9.24 1.61
CA HIS A 235 1.98 -8.79 0.86
C HIS A 235 2.43 -7.43 0.36
N GLN A 236 2.61 -7.31 -0.94
CA GLN A 236 3.16 -6.10 -1.55
C GLN A 236 2.13 -4.99 -1.45
N ILE A 237 2.57 -3.82 -0.99
CA ILE A 237 1.66 -2.70 -0.72
C ILE A 237 2.00 -1.55 -1.66
N VAL A 238 1.06 -1.31 -2.56
CA VAL A 238 0.97 -0.25 -3.57
C VAL A 238 0.08 0.86 -2.99
N THR A 239 0.62 2.07 -2.82
CA THR A 239 -0.17 3.26 -2.46
C THR A 239 -0.73 3.92 -3.73
N HIS A 240 -1.88 4.60 -3.67
CA HIS A 240 -2.56 5.18 -4.84
C HIS A 240 -2.03 6.58 -5.29
N PRO A 241 -2.46 7.10 -6.46
CA PRO A 241 -1.92 8.30 -7.12
C PRO A 241 -1.89 9.58 -6.29
N ARG A 242 -0.74 10.26 -6.25
CA ARG A 242 -0.67 11.68 -5.86
C ARG A 242 -0.98 12.58 -7.06
N THR A 243 -2.02 13.40 -6.96
CA THR A 243 -2.16 14.58 -7.84
C THR A 243 -1.15 15.64 -7.39
N ALA A 244 -0.22 16.02 -8.29
CA ALA A 244 0.69 17.12 -8.06
C ALA A 244 -0.10 18.44 -8.01
N LYS A 245 -0.07 19.16 -6.87
CA LYS A 245 -0.53 20.54 -6.82
C LYS A 245 0.41 21.40 -7.69
N ARG A 246 -0.18 22.14 -8.64
CA ARG A 246 0.43 23.34 -9.23
C ARG A 246 0.29 24.51 -8.28
#